data_AF-A0A960XJJ1-F1
#
_entry.id   AF-A0A960XJJ1-F1
#
_cell.length_a   1.000
_cell.length_b   1.000
_cell.length_c   1.000
_cell.angle_alpha   90.00
_cell.angle_beta   90.00
_cell.angle_gamma   90.00
#
_symmetry.space_group_name_H-M   'P 1'
#
loop_
_entity.id
_entity.type
_entity.pdbx_description
1 polymer ?
#
loop_
_entity_poly.entity_id
_entity_poly.type
_entity_poly.pdbx_seq_one_letter_code
_entity_poly.pdbx_strand_id
1 'polypeptide(L)'
;PHSEIHSLVRQFVAPTGQQGFHINESHQSGEVVPLVLPDIAVCPECLKEMLDPADRRYGYPFINCTHCGPRISIVDSLPYDRPNTTMAHFALCPDCRAEYENPTDRRFHAQPIACPVCGPQLAFHEKPGESATAIKQDALDQAIESLERGEILALKGLGGFQLLADAANAQTVRRLRIRKRRGNKPFAVMFPDLEAVRKAAICSAAEEKLMKSSEAPIVLVLKGNDHFEAAAPRNPYLGVFLPYTPLHHLLLQGFGRPVIATSGNKFNEPICISNEEAFDRLRHLADTFLVHDRPIERAVDDSVTRIVNAEPFIIRRARGFAPLPIRLKETLPDSLAVGGHLKNTIAAGKKNQIILSQHIGNLDTVESVRAHQRAKEDFKKLYGLKPAKVVVDDHPDYVSRQFALKEPEA
;
A
#
# COMPACT_ATOMS: atom_id res chain seq x y z
N PRO A 1 -11.09 -11.50 9.99
CA PRO A 1 -10.42 -12.69 9.43
C PRO A 1 -8.87 -12.64 9.50
N HIS A 2 -8.25 -11.44 9.53
CA HIS A 2 -6.79 -11.30 9.53
C HIS A 2 -6.13 -11.38 10.92
N SER A 3 -6.90 -11.63 11.97
CA SER A 3 -6.40 -11.77 13.33
C SER A 3 -5.87 -13.17 13.57
N GLU A 4 -4.72 -13.28 14.21
CA GLU A 4 -4.20 -14.52 14.76
C GLU A 4 -4.15 -14.40 16.28
N ILE A 5 -4.81 -15.32 16.99
CA ILE A 5 -4.81 -15.31 18.46
C ILE A 5 -3.53 -15.99 18.93
N HIS A 6 -2.68 -15.22 19.59
CA HIS A 6 -1.33 -15.67 19.96
C HIS A 6 -1.20 -16.10 21.42
N SER A 7 -2.03 -15.56 22.30
CA SER A 7 -2.09 -15.94 23.71
C SER A 7 -3.50 -15.71 24.22
N LEU A 8 -3.96 -16.59 25.11
CA LEU A 8 -5.20 -16.43 25.85
C LEU A 8 -4.90 -16.65 27.32
N VAL A 9 -4.95 -15.58 28.12
CA VAL A 9 -4.82 -15.65 29.58
C VAL A 9 -6.23 -15.58 30.16
N ARG A 10 -6.58 -16.53 31.03
CA ARG A 10 -7.86 -16.55 31.74
C ARG A 10 -7.60 -16.35 33.22
N GLN A 11 -8.27 -15.39 33.83
CA GLN A 11 -8.16 -15.09 35.26
C GLN A 11 -9.55 -14.88 35.85
N PHE A 12 -9.75 -15.30 37.10
CA PHE A 12 -10.94 -14.97 37.86
C PHE A 12 -10.75 -13.57 38.46
N VAL A 13 -11.73 -12.70 38.23
CA VAL A 13 -11.76 -11.34 38.78
C VAL A 13 -13.09 -11.12 39.48
N ALA A 14 -13.08 -10.35 40.57
CA ALA A 14 -14.31 -9.99 41.27
C ALA A 14 -15.17 -9.07 40.37
N PRO A 15 -16.49 -9.28 40.28
CA PRO A 15 -17.37 -8.37 39.55
C PRO A 15 -17.28 -6.95 40.12
N THR A 16 -17.16 -5.94 39.24
CA THR A 16 -17.06 -4.53 39.64
C THR A 16 -18.42 -3.88 39.92
N GLY A 17 -19.53 -4.60 39.70
CA GLY A 17 -20.90 -4.08 39.84
C GLY A 17 -21.42 -3.30 38.63
N GLN A 18 -20.64 -3.19 37.54
CA GLN A 18 -21.09 -2.59 36.28
C GLN A 18 -22.19 -3.43 35.61
N GLN A 19 -23.17 -2.78 34.99
CA GLN A 19 -24.25 -3.42 34.24
C GLN A 19 -24.04 -3.26 32.73
N GLY A 20 -24.22 -4.33 31.97
CA GLY A 20 -24.07 -4.32 30.51
C GLY A 20 -22.65 -4.57 30.00
N PHE A 21 -22.47 -4.43 28.69
CA PHE A 21 -21.19 -4.57 28.00
C PHE A 21 -20.91 -3.30 27.20
N HIS A 22 -19.73 -2.73 27.37
CA HIS A 22 -19.30 -1.52 26.68
C HIS A 22 -17.89 -1.69 26.14
N ILE A 23 -17.66 -1.17 24.93
CA ILE A 23 -16.30 -1.02 24.38
C ILE A 23 -15.78 0.33 24.86
N ASN A 24 -14.80 0.31 25.75
CA ASN A 24 -14.18 1.53 26.27
C ASN A 24 -13.22 2.16 25.26
N GLU A 25 -12.91 3.44 25.47
CA GLU A 25 -11.84 4.11 24.74
C GLU A 25 -10.50 3.42 24.97
N SER A 26 -9.68 3.39 23.92
CA SER A 26 -8.34 2.82 23.96
C SER A 26 -7.44 3.61 24.92
N HIS A 27 -6.93 2.96 25.97
CA HIS A 27 -5.90 3.54 26.84
C HIS A 27 -4.51 3.00 26.46
N GLN A 28 -3.48 3.87 26.47
CA GLN A 28 -2.08 3.49 26.27
C GLN A 28 -1.47 2.79 27.52
N SER A 29 -2.24 1.98 28.25
CA SER A 29 -1.75 1.26 29.43
C SER A 29 -1.51 -0.22 29.11
N GLY A 30 -0.25 -0.65 29.20
CA GLY A 30 0.15 -2.05 29.08
C GLY A 30 1.44 -2.25 28.29
N GLU A 31 2.16 -3.34 28.56
CA GLU A 31 3.41 -3.67 27.87
C GLU A 31 3.22 -4.43 26.53
N VAL A 32 2.05 -4.35 25.89
CA VAL A 32 1.81 -5.13 24.66
C VAL A 32 2.49 -4.43 23.48
N VAL A 33 3.29 -5.15 22.71
CA VAL A 33 3.84 -4.62 21.45
C VAL A 33 2.66 -4.46 20.48
N PRO A 34 2.34 -3.23 20.07
CA PRO A 34 1.14 -3.00 19.27
C PRO A 34 1.32 -3.59 17.87
N LEU A 35 0.34 -4.38 17.42
CA LEU A 35 0.33 -4.97 16.08
C LEU A 35 -0.36 -4.01 15.12
N VAL A 36 0.37 -3.52 14.13
CA VAL A 36 -0.20 -2.77 13.01
C VAL A 36 -0.40 -3.72 11.84
N LEU A 37 -1.64 -3.80 11.35
CA LEU A 37 -1.93 -4.61 10.18
C LEU A 37 -1.34 -3.98 8.91
N PRO A 38 -0.93 -4.80 7.93
CA PRO A 38 -0.57 -4.29 6.61
C PRO A 38 -1.80 -3.73 5.91
N ASP A 39 -1.60 -3.00 4.82
CA ASP A 39 -2.70 -2.62 3.94
C ASP A 39 -3.25 -3.85 3.20
N ILE A 40 -4.57 -3.97 3.11
CA ILE A 40 -5.27 -5.17 2.64
C ILE A 40 -6.13 -4.85 1.43
N ALA A 41 -6.11 -5.72 0.42
CA ALA A 41 -6.95 -5.62 -0.77
C ALA A 41 -8.45 -5.57 -0.42
N VAL A 42 -9.25 -4.89 -1.24
CA VAL A 42 -10.70 -4.83 -1.05
C VAL A 42 -11.30 -6.25 -0.97
N CYS A 43 -12.11 -6.50 0.05
CA CYS A 43 -12.73 -7.81 0.23
C CYS A 43 -13.92 -8.01 -0.74
N PRO A 44 -14.31 -9.26 -1.05
CA PRO A 44 -15.42 -9.54 -1.97
C PRO A 44 -16.72 -8.85 -1.59
N GLU A 45 -17.01 -8.75 -0.29
CA GLU A 45 -18.24 -8.11 0.21
C GLU A 45 -18.23 -6.60 0.06
N CYS A 46 -17.07 -5.93 0.07
CA CYS A 46 -16.98 -4.51 -0.30
C CYS A 46 -17.07 -4.33 -1.81
N LEU A 47 -16.46 -5.24 -2.58
CA LEU A 47 -16.55 -5.19 -4.03
C LEU A 47 -18.00 -5.35 -4.52
N LYS A 48 -18.76 -6.28 -3.92
CA LYS A 48 -20.18 -6.48 -4.22
C LYS A 48 -21.00 -5.21 -3.99
N GLU A 49 -20.86 -4.56 -2.83
CA GLU A 49 -21.56 -3.30 -2.54
C GLU A 49 -21.16 -2.18 -3.50
N MET A 50 -19.86 -2.06 -3.81
CA MET A 50 -19.38 -1.02 -4.74
C MET A 50 -19.97 -1.17 -6.15
N LEU A 51 -20.29 -2.39 -6.55
CA LEU A 51 -20.80 -2.73 -7.88
C LEU A 51 -22.33 -2.84 -7.92
N ASP A 52 -23.02 -2.70 -6.79
CA ASP A 52 -24.48 -2.77 -6.70
C ASP A 52 -25.09 -1.36 -6.82
N PRO A 53 -25.84 -1.04 -7.90
CA PRO A 53 -26.48 0.26 -8.08
C PRO A 53 -27.47 0.66 -6.98
N ALA A 54 -27.98 -0.31 -6.19
CA ALA A 54 -28.86 -0.05 -5.07
C ALA A 54 -28.12 0.29 -3.77
N ASP A 55 -26.80 0.03 -3.69
CA ASP A 55 -26.02 0.32 -2.50
C ASP A 55 -25.62 1.81 -2.45
N ARG A 56 -25.66 2.39 -1.24
CA ARG A 56 -25.28 3.79 -1.00
C ARG A 56 -23.80 4.11 -1.32
N ARG A 57 -22.97 3.09 -1.47
CA ARG A 57 -21.55 3.17 -1.85
C ARG A 57 -21.29 2.66 -3.26
N TYR A 58 -22.31 2.55 -4.11
CA TYR A 58 -22.15 2.28 -5.53
C TYR A 58 -21.13 3.23 -6.16
N GLY A 59 -20.15 2.68 -6.90
CA GLY A 59 -19.10 3.45 -7.54
C GLY A 59 -18.13 4.17 -6.60
N TYR A 60 -18.16 3.92 -5.28
CA TYR A 60 -17.35 4.69 -4.33
C TYR A 60 -15.89 4.21 -4.24
N PRO A 61 -14.88 5.01 -4.65
CA PRO A 61 -13.49 4.55 -4.82
C PRO A 61 -12.71 4.34 -3.51
N PHE A 62 -13.31 4.60 -2.35
CA PHE A 62 -12.68 4.45 -1.03
C PHE A 62 -13.42 3.49 -0.10
N ILE A 63 -14.37 2.71 -0.63
CA ILE A 63 -15.10 1.72 0.16
C ILE A 63 -14.16 0.74 0.87
N ASN A 64 -14.42 0.50 2.14
CA ASN A 64 -13.73 -0.49 2.96
C ASN A 64 -14.66 -0.97 4.09
N CYS A 65 -14.17 -1.96 4.84
CA CYS A 65 -14.75 -2.42 6.09
C CYS A 65 -13.63 -2.81 7.08
N THR A 66 -14.00 -3.37 8.24
CA THR A 66 -13.04 -3.86 9.24
C THR A 66 -12.06 -4.91 8.69
N HIS A 67 -12.45 -5.62 7.62
CA HIS A 67 -11.66 -6.70 7.01
C HIS A 67 -10.71 -6.27 5.88
N CYS A 68 -10.82 -5.05 5.34
CA CYS A 68 -10.03 -4.65 4.17
C CYS A 68 -9.65 -3.17 4.16
N GLY A 69 -8.88 -2.77 3.15
CA GLY A 69 -8.52 -1.38 2.90
C GLY A 69 -7.21 -0.96 3.59
N PRO A 70 -6.93 0.34 3.61
CA PRO A 70 -5.68 0.88 4.13
C PRO A 70 -5.58 0.69 5.65
N ARG A 71 -4.36 0.44 6.12
CA ARG A 71 -3.97 0.32 7.53
C ARG A 71 -2.66 1.09 7.72
N ILE A 72 -1.50 0.43 7.66
CA ILE A 72 -0.18 1.07 7.88
C ILE A 72 0.05 2.34 7.06
N SER A 73 -0.49 2.42 5.84
CA SER A 73 -0.39 3.61 4.97
C SER A 73 -1.13 4.85 5.49
N ILE A 74 -2.08 4.71 6.41
CA ILE A 74 -2.93 5.80 6.92
C ILE A 74 -2.85 6.00 8.43
N VAL A 75 -2.23 5.08 9.18
CA VAL A 75 -2.04 5.24 10.62
C VAL A 75 -0.98 6.31 10.86
N ASP A 76 -1.23 7.33 11.67
CA ASP A 76 -0.17 8.21 12.19
C ASP A 76 0.46 7.60 13.43
N SER A 77 -0.36 7.26 14.41
CA SER A 77 0.06 6.81 15.74
C SER A 77 -0.87 5.74 16.31
N LEU A 78 -0.46 5.13 17.43
CA LEU A 78 -1.22 4.11 18.14
C LEU A 78 -1.77 4.65 19.46
N PRO A 79 -2.97 4.24 19.90
CA PRO A 79 -3.81 3.13 19.41
C PRO A 79 -4.47 3.37 18.05
N TYR A 80 -4.83 2.29 17.35
CA TYR A 80 -5.46 2.34 16.02
C TYR A 80 -6.92 2.80 16.11
N ASP A 81 -7.08 4.11 16.20
CA ASP A 81 -8.36 4.80 16.24
C ASP A 81 -8.41 5.91 15.19
N ARG A 82 -9.60 6.22 14.67
CA ARG A 82 -9.79 7.19 13.58
C ARG A 82 -9.04 8.53 13.78
N PRO A 83 -9.00 9.15 14.97
CA PRO A 83 -8.25 10.39 15.21
C PRO A 83 -6.74 10.26 14.99
N ASN A 84 -6.19 9.05 15.14
CA ASN A 84 -4.76 8.74 14.94
C ASN A 84 -4.50 8.20 13.52
N THR A 85 -5.35 8.56 12.55
CA THR A 85 -5.21 8.19 11.15
C THR A 85 -5.44 9.39 10.24
N THR A 86 -5.05 9.28 8.97
CA THR A 86 -5.35 10.29 7.95
C THR A 86 -6.85 10.47 7.67
N MET A 87 -7.70 9.63 8.26
CA MET A 87 -9.16 9.75 8.21
C MET A 87 -9.73 10.70 9.27
N ALA A 88 -8.91 11.24 10.18
CA ALA A 88 -9.31 12.16 11.24
C ALA A 88 -10.01 13.43 10.71
N HIS A 89 -9.61 13.90 9.54
CA HIS A 89 -10.15 15.12 8.92
C HIS A 89 -11.51 14.92 8.24
N PHE A 90 -11.98 13.66 8.11
CA PHE A 90 -13.24 13.32 7.47
C PHE A 90 -14.29 12.99 8.54
N ALA A 91 -15.08 13.99 8.94
CA ALA A 91 -16.12 13.80 9.94
C ALA A 91 -17.22 12.84 9.44
N LEU A 92 -17.58 11.83 10.24
CA LEU A 92 -18.60 10.85 9.86
C LEU A 92 -19.97 11.51 9.65
N CYS A 93 -20.61 11.25 8.51
CA CYS A 93 -22.03 11.55 8.33
C CYS A 93 -22.90 10.65 9.23
N PRO A 94 -24.18 11.01 9.47
CA PRO A 94 -25.08 10.21 10.31
C PRO A 94 -25.15 8.73 9.94
N ASP A 95 -25.21 8.40 8.66
CA ASP A 95 -25.30 7.00 8.21
C ASP A 95 -24.02 6.21 8.48
N CYS A 96 -22.84 6.82 8.25
CA CYS A 96 -21.58 6.16 8.56
C CYS A 96 -21.38 6.03 10.06
N ARG A 97 -21.86 6.99 10.86
CA ARG A 97 -21.83 6.90 12.32
C ARG A 97 -22.71 5.75 12.82
N ALA A 98 -23.92 5.61 12.29
CA ALA A 98 -24.82 4.52 12.65
C ALA A 98 -24.20 3.14 12.38
N GLU A 99 -23.54 2.95 11.23
CA GLU A 99 -22.82 1.70 10.94
C GLU A 99 -21.56 1.53 11.82
N TYR A 100 -20.83 2.61 12.12
CA TYR A 100 -19.63 2.57 12.95
C TYR A 100 -19.93 2.16 14.39
N GLU A 101 -21.08 2.58 14.92
CA GLU A 101 -21.51 2.36 16.31
C GLU A 101 -22.38 1.10 16.48
N ASN A 102 -22.86 0.47 15.41
CA ASN A 102 -23.71 -0.72 15.47
C ASN A 102 -22.88 -2.03 15.50
N PRO A 103 -22.88 -2.81 16.59
CA PRO A 103 -22.12 -4.06 16.72
C PRO A 103 -22.51 -5.18 15.72
N THR A 104 -23.70 -5.08 15.13
CA THR A 104 -24.18 -6.04 14.13
C THR A 104 -23.79 -5.66 12.70
N ASP A 105 -23.28 -4.44 12.49
CA ASP A 105 -22.78 -3.99 11.20
C ASP A 105 -21.34 -4.47 10.97
N ARG A 106 -21.02 -4.88 9.74
CA ARG A 106 -19.66 -5.28 9.36
C ARG A 106 -18.63 -4.15 9.48
N ARG A 107 -19.10 -2.90 9.53
CA ARG A 107 -18.30 -1.68 9.68
C ARG A 107 -18.28 -1.15 11.10
N PHE A 108 -18.77 -1.91 12.07
CA PHE A 108 -18.58 -1.63 13.49
C PHE A 108 -17.10 -1.39 13.80
N HIS A 109 -16.76 -0.20 14.33
CA HIS A 109 -15.38 0.24 14.55
C HIS A 109 -14.44 0.13 13.33
N ALA A 110 -14.97 0.20 12.10
CA ALA A 110 -14.14 0.37 10.92
C ALA A 110 -13.56 1.80 10.92
N GLN A 111 -12.37 1.97 11.49
CA GLN A 111 -11.70 3.28 11.62
C GLN A 111 -11.66 4.09 10.31
N PRO A 112 -11.43 3.49 9.12
CA PRO A 112 -11.43 4.22 7.86
C PRO A 112 -12.77 4.22 7.12
N ILE A 113 -13.89 3.94 7.80
CA ILE A 113 -15.23 4.00 7.20
C ILE A 113 -15.50 5.37 6.59
N ALA A 114 -16.08 5.38 5.40
CA ALA A 114 -16.57 6.58 4.74
C ALA A 114 -17.62 6.23 3.68
N CYS A 115 -18.19 7.26 3.06
CA CYS A 115 -19.09 7.17 1.92
C CYS A 115 -18.92 8.42 1.02
N PRO A 116 -19.61 8.51 -0.13
CA PRO A 116 -19.51 9.68 -1.03
C PRO A 116 -19.83 11.03 -0.38
N VAL A 117 -20.56 11.06 0.74
CA VAL A 117 -20.96 12.28 1.45
C VAL A 117 -19.86 12.81 2.38
N CYS A 118 -19.24 11.93 3.18
CA CYS A 118 -18.31 12.35 4.24
C CYS A 118 -16.85 11.98 3.98
N GLY A 119 -16.60 11.17 2.96
CA GLY A 119 -15.29 10.61 2.72
C GLY A 119 -14.47 11.33 1.66
N PRO A 120 -13.28 10.78 1.38
CA PRO A 120 -12.39 11.29 0.36
C PRO A 120 -13.03 11.38 -1.03
N GLN A 121 -12.55 12.31 -1.84
CA GLN A 121 -13.04 12.60 -3.19
C GLN A 121 -11.90 12.54 -4.21
N LEU A 122 -12.23 12.10 -5.42
CA LEU A 122 -11.32 12.15 -6.57
C LEU A 122 -11.29 13.55 -7.19
N ALA A 123 -10.14 13.90 -7.73
CA ALA A 123 -9.94 15.05 -8.60
C ALA A 123 -9.02 14.67 -9.76
N PHE A 124 -9.38 15.10 -10.97
CA PHE A 124 -8.59 14.91 -12.17
C PHE A 124 -7.98 16.23 -12.62
N HIS A 125 -6.69 16.19 -12.98
CA HIS A 125 -5.95 17.33 -13.50
C HIS A 125 -5.31 16.95 -14.84
N GLU A 126 -5.63 17.72 -15.89
CA GLU A 126 -4.94 17.62 -17.18
C GLU A 126 -3.46 17.98 -17.06
N LYS A 127 -3.12 18.94 -16.20
CA LYS A 127 -1.76 19.39 -15.96
C LYS A 127 -1.46 19.52 -14.46
N PRO A 128 -0.23 19.22 -14.05
CA PRO A 128 0.15 19.27 -12.64
C PRO A 128 0.11 20.71 -12.11
N GLY A 129 -0.50 20.91 -10.96
CA GLY A 129 -0.57 22.20 -10.27
C GLY A 129 -1.61 23.18 -10.82
N GLU A 130 -2.36 22.82 -11.88
CA GLU A 130 -3.53 23.57 -12.33
C GLU A 130 -4.79 23.13 -11.57
N SER A 131 -5.87 23.92 -11.66
CA SER A 131 -7.16 23.54 -11.08
C SER A 131 -7.65 22.20 -11.65
N ALA A 132 -8.33 21.41 -10.82
CA ALA A 132 -8.92 20.16 -11.28
C ALA A 132 -9.97 20.44 -12.38
N THR A 133 -9.91 19.70 -13.47
CA THR A 133 -10.87 19.80 -14.58
C THR A 133 -12.12 18.95 -14.35
N ALA A 134 -12.02 17.96 -13.45
CA ALA A 134 -13.14 17.17 -12.98
C ALA A 134 -12.95 16.67 -11.55
N ILE A 135 -14.06 16.32 -10.90
CA ILE A 135 -14.11 15.76 -9.54
C ILE A 135 -15.02 14.54 -9.50
N LYS A 136 -14.90 13.71 -8.45
CA LYS A 136 -15.78 12.56 -8.20
C LYS A 136 -15.82 11.58 -9.38
N GLN A 137 -17.01 11.24 -9.89
CA GLN A 137 -17.19 10.29 -10.98
C GLN A 137 -16.57 10.82 -12.28
N ASP A 138 -16.82 12.09 -12.62
CA ASP A 138 -16.25 12.72 -13.82
C ASP A 138 -14.72 12.68 -13.83
N ALA A 139 -14.08 12.72 -12.65
CA ALA A 139 -12.63 12.58 -12.54
C ALA A 139 -12.15 11.17 -12.92
N LEU A 140 -12.89 10.14 -12.52
CA LEU A 140 -12.61 8.77 -12.90
C LEU A 140 -12.82 8.57 -14.40
N ASP A 141 -13.90 9.13 -14.96
CA ASP A 141 -14.22 9.01 -16.38
C ASP A 141 -13.13 9.67 -17.25
N GLN A 142 -12.70 10.90 -16.91
CA GLN A 142 -11.58 11.56 -17.62
C GLN A 142 -10.26 10.80 -17.49
N ALA A 143 -10.01 10.12 -16.36
CA ALA A 143 -8.83 9.28 -16.20
C ALA A 143 -8.87 8.04 -17.11
N ILE A 144 -10.05 7.44 -17.30
CA ILE A 144 -10.24 6.34 -18.25
C ILE A 144 -10.02 6.84 -19.68
N GLU A 145 -10.67 7.94 -20.07
CA GLU A 145 -10.49 8.56 -21.39
C GLU A 145 -9.01 8.91 -21.68
N SER A 146 -8.28 9.39 -20.66
CA SER A 146 -6.84 9.67 -20.76
C SER A 146 -6.04 8.41 -21.12
N LEU A 147 -6.30 7.29 -20.43
CA LEU A 147 -5.68 6.01 -20.77
C LEU A 147 -6.09 5.53 -22.17
N GLU A 148 -7.33 5.75 -22.59
CA GLU A 148 -7.81 5.41 -23.94
C GLU A 148 -7.13 6.20 -25.04
N ARG A 149 -6.80 7.48 -24.79
CA ARG A 149 -5.94 8.31 -25.64
C ARG A 149 -4.47 7.87 -25.65
N GLY A 150 -4.12 6.84 -24.87
CA GLY A 150 -2.77 6.31 -24.77
C GLY A 150 -1.83 7.21 -23.97
N GLU A 151 -2.37 8.08 -23.11
CA GLU A 151 -1.63 8.95 -22.19
C GLU A 151 -1.06 8.16 -20.98
N ILE A 152 -0.09 8.75 -20.29
CA ILE A 152 0.47 8.21 -19.05
C ILE A 152 -0.20 8.92 -17.87
N LEU A 153 -0.99 8.20 -17.09
CA LEU A 153 -1.73 8.73 -15.94
C LEU A 153 -0.92 8.57 -14.66
N ALA A 154 -0.72 9.64 -13.88
CA ALA A 154 -0.28 9.53 -12.49
C ALA A 154 -1.50 9.34 -11.58
N LEU A 155 -1.65 8.15 -11.00
CA LEU A 155 -2.73 7.81 -10.09
C LEU A 155 -2.23 7.84 -8.64
N LYS A 156 -2.93 8.56 -7.76
CA LYS A 156 -2.71 8.45 -6.31
C LYS A 156 -3.32 7.14 -5.80
N GLY A 157 -2.45 6.18 -5.49
CA GLY A 157 -2.85 4.86 -5.00
C GLY A 157 -2.97 4.80 -3.49
N LEU A 158 -2.94 3.58 -2.95
CA LEU A 158 -3.08 3.35 -1.51
C LEU A 158 -1.84 3.78 -0.72
N GLY A 159 -0.65 3.33 -1.15
CA GLY A 159 0.63 3.57 -0.46
C GLY A 159 1.54 4.59 -1.16
N GLY A 160 1.06 5.23 -2.22
CA GLY A 160 1.79 6.24 -2.98
C GLY A 160 1.26 6.36 -4.40
N PHE A 161 1.88 7.23 -5.19
CA PHE A 161 1.54 7.44 -6.59
C PHE A 161 2.01 6.29 -7.48
N GLN A 162 1.25 5.97 -8.52
CA GLN A 162 1.61 5.04 -9.57
C GLN A 162 1.54 5.75 -10.93
N LEU A 163 2.43 5.40 -11.86
CA LEU A 163 2.29 5.75 -13.27
C LEU A 163 1.59 4.58 -13.96
N LEU A 164 0.42 4.88 -14.52
CA LEU A 164 -0.41 3.98 -15.29
C LEU A 164 -0.28 4.27 -16.79
N ALA A 165 -0.25 3.21 -17.58
CA ALA A 165 -0.20 3.27 -19.04
C ALA A 165 -0.81 2.00 -19.63
N ASP A 166 -1.46 2.08 -20.79
CA ASP A 166 -1.93 0.90 -21.52
C ASP A 166 -0.76 -0.08 -21.75
N ALA A 167 -0.86 -1.28 -21.19
CA ALA A 167 0.19 -2.29 -21.29
C ALA A 167 0.25 -2.97 -22.66
N ALA A 168 -0.85 -2.95 -23.41
CA ALA A 168 -0.96 -3.48 -24.76
C ALA A 168 -0.42 -2.49 -25.82
N ASN A 169 -0.37 -1.19 -25.49
CA ASN A 169 0.15 -0.17 -26.40
C ASN A 169 1.68 -0.03 -26.30
N ALA A 170 2.41 -0.74 -27.16
CA ALA A 170 3.87 -0.73 -27.18
C ALA A 170 4.49 0.69 -27.32
N GLN A 171 3.83 1.64 -28.00
CA GLN A 171 4.33 3.01 -28.13
C GLN A 171 4.25 3.75 -26.80
N THR A 172 3.12 3.65 -26.09
CA THR A 172 2.94 4.24 -24.75
C THR A 172 3.93 3.63 -23.76
N VAL A 173 4.12 2.30 -23.78
CA VAL A 173 5.11 1.64 -22.92
C VAL A 173 6.52 2.17 -23.18
N ARG A 174 6.92 2.33 -24.44
CA ARG A 174 8.24 2.90 -24.81
C ARG A 174 8.38 4.34 -24.33
N ARG A 175 7.33 5.16 -24.48
CA ARG A 175 7.31 6.56 -23.97
C ARG A 175 7.52 6.59 -22.45
N LEU A 176 6.82 5.73 -21.71
CA LEU A 176 6.98 5.61 -20.26
C LEU A 176 8.40 5.19 -19.87
N ARG A 177 9.02 4.23 -20.59
CA ARG A 177 10.42 3.83 -20.35
C ARG A 177 11.39 4.98 -20.50
N ILE A 178 11.27 5.75 -21.58
CA ILE A 178 12.14 6.88 -21.88
C ILE A 178 12.00 7.94 -20.78
N ARG A 179 10.76 8.37 -20.47
CA ARG A 179 10.50 9.38 -19.44
C ARG A 179 10.99 8.96 -18.05
N LYS A 180 10.80 7.68 -17.69
CA LYS A 180 11.24 7.13 -16.40
C LYS A 180 12.73 6.75 -16.37
N ARG A 181 13.46 6.91 -17.47
CA ARG A 181 14.84 6.43 -17.65
C ARG A 181 15.00 4.96 -17.23
N ARG A 182 13.97 4.16 -17.53
CA ARG A 182 13.91 2.75 -17.15
C ARG A 182 14.26 1.92 -18.37
N GLY A 183 15.51 1.47 -18.45
CA GLY A 183 16.02 0.60 -19.52
C GLY A 183 15.28 -0.74 -19.61
N ASN A 184 15.96 -1.87 -19.44
CA ASN A 184 15.32 -3.19 -19.59
C ASN A 184 14.64 -3.71 -18.32
N LYS A 185 14.63 -2.95 -17.22
CA LYS A 185 13.96 -3.37 -15.98
C LYS A 185 12.47 -3.61 -16.27
N PRO A 186 11.92 -4.82 -16.02
CA PRO A 186 10.52 -5.14 -16.34
C PRO A 186 9.55 -4.23 -15.60
N PHE A 187 8.42 -3.92 -16.23
CA PHE A 187 7.26 -3.32 -15.56
C PHE A 187 6.35 -4.42 -15.01
N ALA A 188 5.64 -4.10 -13.93
CA ALA A 188 4.52 -4.91 -13.48
C ALA A 188 3.26 -4.47 -14.23
N VAL A 189 2.41 -5.43 -14.57
CA VAL A 189 1.17 -5.23 -15.31
C VAL A 189 0.01 -5.66 -14.42
N MET A 190 -0.90 -4.73 -14.19
CA MET A 190 -2.16 -4.98 -13.48
C MET A 190 -3.21 -5.39 -14.51
N PHE A 191 -3.81 -6.56 -14.30
CA PHE A 191 -4.86 -7.10 -15.17
C PHE A 191 -6.23 -6.90 -14.51
N PRO A 192 -7.32 -6.75 -15.29
CA PRO A 192 -8.66 -6.56 -14.74
C PRO A 192 -9.13 -7.79 -13.93
N ASP A 193 -8.78 -8.99 -14.40
CA ASP A 193 -9.17 -10.26 -13.78
C ASP A 193 -8.19 -11.39 -14.12
N LEU A 194 -8.41 -12.57 -13.52
CA LEU A 194 -7.60 -13.76 -13.77
C LEU A 194 -7.76 -14.33 -15.18
N GLU A 195 -8.89 -14.11 -15.85
CA GLU A 195 -9.10 -14.61 -17.21
C GLU A 195 -8.16 -13.88 -18.17
N ALA A 196 -8.05 -12.55 -18.04
CA ALA A 196 -7.11 -11.74 -18.77
C ALA A 196 -5.65 -12.13 -18.48
N VAL A 197 -5.33 -12.50 -17.23
CA VAL A 197 -4.00 -13.04 -16.88
C VAL A 197 -3.70 -14.34 -17.63
N ARG A 198 -4.64 -15.30 -17.63
CA ARG A 198 -4.46 -16.62 -18.29
C ARG A 198 -4.26 -16.51 -19.81
N LYS A 199 -4.78 -15.45 -20.43
CA LYS A 199 -4.55 -15.15 -21.85
C LYS A 199 -3.13 -14.63 -22.12
N ALA A 200 -2.46 -14.08 -21.10
CA ALA A 200 -1.16 -13.42 -21.21
C ALA A 200 0.02 -14.24 -20.66
N ALA A 201 -0.24 -15.11 -19.69
CA ALA A 201 0.77 -15.78 -18.89
C ALA A 201 0.40 -17.23 -18.57
N ILE A 202 1.43 -18.05 -18.31
CA ILE A 202 1.29 -19.41 -17.82
C ILE A 202 1.33 -19.34 -16.28
N CYS A 203 0.20 -19.64 -15.65
CA CYS A 203 0.03 -19.57 -14.21
C CYS A 203 -0.33 -20.94 -13.62
N SER A 204 0.32 -21.28 -12.52
CA SER A 204 -0.06 -22.38 -11.63
C SER A 204 -1.19 -21.97 -10.69
N ALA A 205 -1.87 -22.97 -10.10
CA ALA A 205 -2.91 -22.72 -9.10
C ALA A 205 -2.40 -21.95 -7.87
N ALA A 206 -1.13 -22.15 -7.48
CA ALA A 206 -0.51 -21.43 -6.37
C ALA A 206 -0.29 -19.94 -6.71
N GLU A 207 0.13 -19.63 -7.94
CA GLU A 207 0.29 -18.24 -8.41
C GLU A 207 -1.05 -17.52 -8.48
N GLU A 208 -2.09 -18.16 -9.04
CA GLU A 208 -3.43 -17.58 -9.09
C GLU A 208 -4.04 -17.36 -7.70
N LYS A 209 -3.81 -18.29 -6.77
CA LYS A 209 -4.23 -18.15 -5.37
C LYS A 209 -3.54 -16.96 -4.71
N LEU A 210 -2.23 -16.79 -4.95
CA LEU A 210 -1.47 -15.67 -4.40
C LEU A 210 -1.90 -14.33 -4.99
N MET A 211 -2.20 -14.26 -6.30
CA MET A 211 -2.73 -13.04 -6.93
C MET A 211 -4.07 -12.59 -6.32
N LYS A 212 -4.92 -13.54 -5.91
CA LYS A 212 -6.22 -13.30 -5.27
C LYS A 212 -6.16 -13.13 -3.75
N SER A 213 -4.98 -13.23 -3.15
CA SER A 213 -4.87 -13.14 -1.69
C SER A 213 -5.14 -11.72 -1.20
N SER A 214 -5.38 -11.56 0.10
CA SER A 214 -5.55 -10.24 0.74
C SER A 214 -4.36 -9.31 0.54
N GLU A 215 -3.18 -9.89 0.37
CA GLU A 215 -1.93 -9.16 0.13
C GLU A 215 -1.84 -8.66 -1.32
N ALA A 216 -2.53 -9.33 -2.27
CA ALA A 216 -2.57 -9.02 -3.70
C ALA A 216 -1.21 -8.54 -4.27
N PRO A 217 -0.12 -9.31 -4.12
CA PRO A 217 1.21 -8.88 -4.56
C PRO A 217 1.37 -8.96 -6.08
N ILE A 218 2.44 -8.36 -6.58
CA ILE A 218 2.99 -8.67 -7.90
C ILE A 218 3.57 -10.09 -7.83
N VAL A 219 3.09 -10.98 -8.69
CA VAL A 219 3.56 -12.36 -8.84
C VAL A 219 4.31 -12.48 -10.15
N LEU A 220 5.56 -12.96 -10.09
CA LEU A 220 6.34 -13.24 -11.29
C LEU A 220 5.91 -14.57 -11.90
N VAL A 221 5.33 -14.51 -13.09
CA VAL A 221 4.81 -15.66 -13.84
C VAL A 221 5.47 -15.77 -15.21
N LEU A 222 5.46 -16.95 -15.82
CA LEU A 222 6.00 -17.13 -17.18
C LEU A 222 5.11 -16.45 -18.21
N LYS A 223 5.70 -15.72 -19.16
CA LYS A 223 4.96 -15.17 -20.30
C LYS A 223 4.38 -16.30 -21.14
N GLY A 224 3.11 -16.16 -21.53
CA GLY A 224 2.45 -17.07 -22.47
C GLY A 224 2.64 -16.65 -23.93
N ASN A 225 2.96 -15.39 -24.18
CA ASN A 225 3.19 -14.81 -25.50
C ASN A 225 4.04 -13.53 -25.42
N ASP A 226 4.37 -12.97 -26.59
CA ASP A 226 5.20 -11.75 -26.71
C ASP A 226 4.40 -10.44 -26.70
N HIS A 227 3.09 -10.47 -26.43
CA HIS A 227 2.24 -9.28 -26.44
C HIS A 227 2.74 -8.21 -25.46
N PHE A 228 3.34 -8.62 -24.33
CA PHE A 228 3.89 -7.75 -23.30
C PHE A 228 5.42 -7.61 -23.37
N GLU A 229 6.04 -7.86 -24.53
CA GLU A 229 7.49 -7.76 -24.70
C GLU A 229 8.02 -6.34 -24.41
N ALA A 230 7.25 -5.30 -24.76
CA ALA A 230 7.60 -3.92 -24.40
C ALA A 230 7.62 -3.70 -22.88
N ALA A 231 6.78 -4.42 -22.11
CA ALA A 231 6.70 -4.34 -20.66
C ALA A 231 7.79 -5.15 -19.95
N ALA A 232 8.23 -6.28 -20.52
CA ALA A 232 9.28 -7.13 -19.97
C ALA A 232 10.27 -7.63 -21.06
N PRO A 233 11.11 -6.73 -21.60
CA PRO A 233 11.94 -7.03 -22.75
C PRO A 233 13.04 -8.03 -22.40
N ARG A 234 13.18 -9.09 -23.22
CA ARG A 234 14.17 -10.17 -23.06
C ARG A 234 14.13 -10.85 -21.69
N ASN A 235 12.96 -10.84 -21.04
CA ASN A 235 12.74 -11.53 -19.78
C ASN A 235 11.59 -12.53 -19.96
N PRO A 236 11.80 -13.84 -19.68
CA PRO A 236 10.72 -14.82 -19.79
C PRO A 236 9.60 -14.62 -18.76
N TYR A 237 9.85 -13.85 -17.70
CA TYR A 237 8.87 -13.56 -16.66
C TYR A 237 8.17 -12.22 -16.87
N LEU A 238 6.88 -12.20 -16.53
CA LEU A 238 6.05 -11.00 -16.40
C LEU A 238 5.64 -10.84 -14.93
N GLY A 239 5.74 -9.61 -14.40
CA GLY A 239 5.16 -9.30 -13.10
C GLY A 239 3.68 -9.00 -13.26
N VAL A 240 2.82 -9.84 -12.69
CA VAL A 240 1.36 -9.79 -12.85
C VAL A 240 0.68 -9.62 -11.50
N PHE A 241 -0.37 -8.82 -11.46
CA PHE A 241 -1.23 -8.67 -10.28
C PHE A 241 -2.63 -8.19 -10.67
N LEU A 242 -3.53 -8.27 -9.70
CA LEU A 242 -4.93 -7.90 -9.83
C LEU A 242 -5.21 -6.55 -9.17
N PRO A 243 -6.36 -5.91 -9.47
CA PRO A 243 -6.76 -4.70 -8.79
C PRO A 243 -6.95 -5.01 -7.31
N TYR A 244 -6.43 -4.16 -6.44
CA TYR A 244 -6.46 -4.36 -4.99
C TYR A 244 -7.11 -3.21 -4.22
N THR A 245 -7.35 -2.08 -4.87
CA THR A 245 -8.13 -0.96 -4.29
C THR A 245 -9.44 -0.82 -5.05
N PRO A 246 -10.48 -0.26 -4.42
CA PRO A 246 -11.73 0.04 -5.12
C PRO A 246 -11.51 0.92 -6.36
N LEU A 247 -10.63 1.92 -6.25
CA LEU A 247 -10.24 2.78 -7.37
C LEU A 247 -9.61 2.00 -8.54
N HIS A 248 -8.74 1.03 -8.27
CA HIS A 248 -8.16 0.18 -9.32
C HIS A 248 -9.23 -0.67 -10.01
N HIS A 249 -10.18 -1.22 -9.24
CA HIS A 249 -11.29 -1.99 -9.81
C HIS A 249 -12.15 -1.13 -10.74
N LEU A 250 -12.59 0.04 -10.27
CA LEU A 250 -13.41 0.95 -11.07
C LEU A 250 -12.69 1.40 -12.35
N LEU A 251 -11.42 1.79 -12.23
CA LEU A 251 -10.61 2.22 -13.38
C LEU A 251 -10.42 1.10 -14.41
N LEU A 252 -10.08 -0.13 -13.97
CA LEU A 252 -9.87 -1.24 -14.88
C LEU A 252 -11.17 -1.82 -15.46
N GLN A 253 -12.28 -1.74 -14.72
CA GLN A 253 -13.59 -2.08 -15.25
C GLN A 253 -14.03 -1.11 -16.36
N GLY A 254 -13.78 0.19 -16.18
CA GLY A 254 -14.07 1.20 -17.20
C GLY A 254 -13.13 1.11 -18.41
N PHE A 255 -11.82 0.95 -18.17
CA PHE A 255 -10.81 0.90 -19.23
C PHE A 255 -10.77 -0.43 -20.01
N GLY A 256 -11.12 -1.54 -19.37
CA GLY A 256 -11.27 -2.87 -19.98
C GLY A 256 -9.97 -3.55 -20.44
N ARG A 257 -8.80 -2.98 -20.18
CA ARG A 257 -7.49 -3.48 -20.66
C ARG A 257 -6.44 -3.51 -19.54
N PRO A 258 -5.41 -4.39 -19.62
CA PRO A 258 -4.31 -4.39 -18.67
C PRO A 258 -3.50 -3.09 -18.73
N VAL A 259 -3.04 -2.62 -17.57
CA VAL A 259 -2.21 -1.41 -17.47
C VAL A 259 -0.85 -1.75 -16.85
N ILE A 260 0.20 -1.09 -17.33
CA ILE A 260 1.43 -1.00 -16.54
C ILE A 260 1.09 -0.21 -15.29
N ALA A 261 1.47 -0.73 -14.14
CA ALA A 261 1.37 -0.02 -12.87
C ALA A 261 2.74 -0.04 -12.19
N THR A 262 3.39 1.11 -12.17
CA THR A 262 4.74 1.26 -11.63
C THR A 262 4.80 2.45 -10.68
N SER A 263 5.67 2.39 -9.67
CA SER A 263 5.87 3.47 -8.69
C SER A 263 6.01 4.87 -9.33
N GLY A 264 5.27 5.85 -8.82
CA GLY A 264 5.29 7.23 -9.27
C GLY A 264 6.45 7.98 -8.64
N ASN A 265 7.63 7.84 -9.24
CA ASN A 265 8.87 8.51 -8.82
C ASN A 265 9.82 8.72 -9.99
N LYS A 266 10.72 9.70 -9.85
CA LYS A 266 11.92 9.79 -10.67
C LYS A 266 12.85 8.61 -10.39
N PHE A 267 13.70 8.27 -11.36
CA PHE A 267 14.59 7.12 -11.28
C PHE A 267 15.40 7.09 -9.97
N ASN A 268 15.39 5.95 -9.26
CA ASN A 268 16.03 5.70 -7.97
C ASN A 268 15.56 6.52 -6.75
N GLU A 269 14.54 7.38 -6.90
CA GLU A 269 13.94 8.08 -5.75
C GLU A 269 12.77 7.27 -5.15
N PRO A 270 12.36 7.54 -3.89
CA PRO A 270 11.16 6.98 -3.29
C PRO A 270 9.87 7.40 -4.01
N ILE A 271 8.82 6.57 -3.89
CA ILE A 271 7.47 6.85 -4.38
C ILE A 271 6.93 8.17 -3.79
N CYS A 272 6.30 9.02 -4.61
CA CYS A 272 5.61 10.21 -4.10
C CYS A 272 4.38 9.78 -3.28
N ILE A 273 4.05 10.52 -2.23
CA ILE A 273 2.87 10.26 -1.39
C ILE A 273 1.91 11.45 -1.28
N SER A 274 2.41 12.68 -1.47
CA SER A 274 1.60 13.91 -1.48
C SER A 274 1.25 14.36 -2.90
N ASN A 275 0.17 15.13 -3.04
CA ASN A 275 -0.27 15.65 -4.34
C ASN A 275 0.74 16.66 -4.88
N GLU A 276 1.24 17.53 -4.00
CA GLU A 276 2.22 18.58 -4.30
C GLU A 276 3.53 17.95 -4.78
N GLU A 277 4.00 16.91 -4.07
CA GLU A 277 5.18 16.15 -4.44
C GLU A 277 5.03 15.46 -5.79
N ALA A 278 3.86 14.89 -6.06
CA ALA A 278 3.56 14.25 -7.34
C ALA A 278 3.52 15.26 -8.49
N PHE A 279 2.88 16.42 -8.29
CA PHE A 279 2.83 17.49 -9.29
C PHE A 279 4.22 18.03 -9.61
N ASP A 280 5.10 18.21 -8.62
CA ASP A 280 6.46 18.67 -8.88
C ASP A 280 7.33 17.58 -9.55
N ARG A 281 7.36 16.38 -8.96
CA ARG A 281 8.33 15.34 -9.36
C ARG A 281 7.89 14.56 -10.59
N LEU A 282 6.58 14.43 -10.85
CA LEU A 282 6.03 13.60 -11.93
C LEU A 282 5.56 14.39 -13.15
N ARG A 283 5.61 15.73 -13.14
CA ARG A 283 5.14 16.58 -14.26
C ARG A 283 5.73 16.30 -15.64
N HIS A 284 6.92 15.71 -15.70
CA HIS A 284 7.58 15.35 -16.95
C HIS A 284 7.47 13.86 -17.27
N LEU A 285 6.85 13.08 -16.37
CA LEU A 285 6.68 11.64 -16.48
C LEU A 285 5.25 11.31 -16.90
N ALA A 286 4.26 11.89 -16.21
CA ALA A 286 2.85 11.74 -16.51
C ALA A 286 2.35 12.83 -17.45
N ASP A 287 1.35 12.48 -18.25
CA ASP A 287 0.57 13.38 -19.08
C ASP A 287 -0.57 13.99 -18.25
N THR A 288 -1.23 13.20 -17.39
CA THR A 288 -2.41 13.60 -16.58
C THR A 288 -2.32 13.05 -15.15
N PHE A 289 -3.17 13.53 -14.23
CA PHE A 289 -3.15 13.14 -12.82
C PHE A 289 -4.56 12.85 -12.30
N LEU A 290 -4.74 11.67 -11.70
CA LEU A 290 -5.92 11.31 -10.90
C LEU A 290 -5.50 11.25 -9.43
N VAL A 291 -5.94 12.23 -8.65
CA VAL A 291 -5.56 12.39 -7.24
C VAL A 291 -6.79 12.28 -6.33
N HIS A 292 -6.52 12.24 -5.03
CA HIS A 292 -7.56 12.35 -4.01
C HIS A 292 -7.06 13.10 -2.78
N ASP A 293 -8.01 13.55 -1.97
CA ASP A 293 -7.79 14.36 -0.77
C ASP A 293 -7.43 13.53 0.49
N ARG A 294 -7.59 12.20 0.50
CA ARG A 294 -7.04 11.36 1.60
C ARG A 294 -5.51 11.42 1.62
N PRO A 295 -4.86 11.89 2.70
CA PRO A 295 -3.41 11.81 2.83
C PRO A 295 -2.91 10.37 2.93
N ILE A 296 -1.70 10.14 2.45
CA ILE A 296 -0.95 8.90 2.62
C ILE A 296 0.15 9.22 3.63
N GLU A 297 0.09 8.61 4.81
CA GLU A 297 1.03 8.87 5.89
C GLU A 297 2.36 8.18 5.64
N ARG A 298 2.31 6.92 5.18
CA ARG A 298 3.51 6.13 4.92
C ARG A 298 3.52 5.61 3.51
N ALA A 299 4.65 5.87 2.84
CA ALA A 299 4.96 5.30 1.55
C ALA A 299 5.04 3.78 1.65
N VAL A 300 4.30 3.05 0.82
CA VAL A 300 4.33 1.58 0.75
C VAL A 300 4.29 1.14 -0.71
N ASP A 301 5.42 0.62 -1.20
CA ASP A 301 5.53 -0.01 -2.52
C ASP A 301 4.67 -1.28 -2.63
N ASP A 302 4.36 -1.69 -3.86
CA ASP A 302 3.81 -3.01 -4.11
C ASP A 302 4.84 -4.11 -3.84
N SER A 303 4.42 -5.15 -3.10
CA SER A 303 5.22 -6.34 -2.86
C SER A 303 5.41 -7.14 -4.16
N VAL A 304 6.58 -7.77 -4.29
CA VAL A 304 6.92 -8.62 -5.43
C VAL A 304 7.27 -10.02 -4.91
N THR A 305 6.66 -11.02 -5.51
CA THR A 305 6.70 -12.41 -5.08
C THR A 305 6.87 -13.35 -6.27
N ARG A 306 7.24 -14.59 -5.98
CA ARG A 306 7.30 -15.69 -6.95
C ARG A 306 6.97 -16.98 -6.22
N ILE A 307 6.38 -17.97 -6.90
CA ILE A 307 6.26 -19.31 -6.34
C ILE A 307 7.55 -20.11 -6.60
N VAL A 308 8.11 -20.71 -5.54
CA VAL A 308 9.27 -21.61 -5.59
C VAL A 308 8.92 -22.84 -4.77
N ASN A 309 9.03 -24.03 -5.35
CA ASN A 309 8.64 -25.30 -4.70
C ASN A 309 7.21 -25.26 -4.11
N ALA A 310 6.26 -24.73 -4.88
CA ALA A 310 4.86 -24.51 -4.49
C ALA A 310 4.61 -23.52 -3.33
N GLU A 311 5.65 -22.85 -2.82
CA GLU A 311 5.56 -21.88 -1.72
C GLU A 311 5.83 -20.44 -2.19
N PRO A 312 5.18 -19.42 -1.59
CA PRO A 312 5.49 -18.03 -1.85
C PRO A 312 6.89 -17.63 -1.39
N PHE A 313 7.71 -17.18 -2.34
CA PHE A 313 8.99 -16.53 -2.09
C PHE A 313 8.86 -15.02 -2.30
N ILE A 314 9.11 -14.24 -1.24
CA ILE A 314 9.01 -12.78 -1.27
C ILE A 314 10.35 -12.19 -1.73
N ILE A 315 10.32 -11.49 -2.87
CA ILE A 315 11.48 -10.77 -3.44
C ILE A 315 11.52 -9.34 -2.89
N ARG A 316 10.34 -8.73 -2.73
CA ARG A 316 10.16 -7.41 -2.11
C ARG A 316 9.02 -7.49 -1.12
N ARG A 317 9.33 -7.31 0.16
CA ARG A 317 8.37 -7.21 1.26
C ARG A 317 7.93 -5.76 1.45
N ALA A 318 6.69 -5.44 1.10
CA ALA A 318 6.10 -4.10 1.22
C ALA A 318 4.57 -4.24 1.46
N ARG A 319 3.70 -3.67 0.61
CA ARG A 319 2.24 -3.72 0.76
C ARG A 319 1.72 -5.15 0.96
N GLY A 320 0.76 -5.34 1.86
CA GLY A 320 0.19 -6.64 2.19
C GLY A 320 1.02 -7.46 3.18
N PHE A 321 2.32 -7.19 3.35
CA PHE A 321 3.17 -7.97 4.26
C PHE A 321 3.77 -7.12 5.38
N ALA A 322 4.36 -5.98 5.05
CA ALA A 322 4.87 -5.05 6.04
C ALA A 322 3.70 -4.30 6.70
N PRO A 323 3.67 -4.14 8.03
CA PRO A 323 4.76 -4.41 8.98
C PRO A 323 4.53 -5.66 9.85
N LEU A 324 3.95 -6.75 9.30
CA LEU A 324 3.74 -7.96 10.11
C LEU A 324 5.06 -8.47 10.70
N PRO A 325 5.12 -8.79 12.00
CA PRO A 325 6.36 -9.18 12.67
C PRO A 325 6.79 -10.60 12.30
N ILE A 326 8.10 -10.81 12.25
CA ILE A 326 8.70 -12.13 12.38
C ILE A 326 8.83 -12.43 13.87
N ARG A 327 8.30 -13.57 14.29
CA ARG A 327 8.31 -14.00 15.69
C ARG A 327 9.52 -14.85 16.01
N LEU A 328 10.09 -14.57 17.17
CA LEU A 328 11.23 -15.30 17.71
C LEU A 328 10.77 -16.15 18.89
N LYS A 329 11.55 -17.21 19.15
CA LYS A 329 11.40 -18.01 20.37
C LYS A 329 11.94 -17.29 21.61
N GLU A 330 12.87 -16.36 21.40
CA GLU A 330 13.57 -15.60 22.43
C GLU A 330 13.14 -14.13 22.41
N THR A 331 13.38 -13.43 23.52
CA THR A 331 13.20 -11.98 23.59
C THR A 331 14.49 -11.26 23.22
N LEU A 332 14.34 -10.15 22.53
CA LEU A 332 15.41 -9.23 22.17
C LEU A 332 15.33 -7.97 23.03
N PRO A 333 16.48 -7.32 23.32
CA PRO A 333 16.46 -5.93 23.75
C PRO A 333 15.87 -5.07 22.64
N ASP A 334 15.27 -3.94 23.00
CA ASP A 334 14.85 -2.93 22.03
C ASP A 334 16.04 -2.60 21.12
N SER A 335 15.90 -2.89 19.83
CA SER A 335 17.00 -2.81 18.86
C SER A 335 16.51 -2.25 17.54
N LEU A 336 17.39 -1.56 16.83
CA LEU A 336 17.10 -1.03 15.49
C LEU A 336 18.16 -1.50 14.51
N ALA A 337 17.77 -2.25 13.48
CA ALA A 337 18.64 -2.58 12.35
C ALA A 337 18.39 -1.63 11.18
N VAL A 338 19.44 -0.98 10.67
CA VAL A 338 19.31 0.02 9.59
C VAL A 338 19.47 -0.55 8.18
N GLY A 339 19.85 -1.82 8.07
CA GLY A 339 19.98 -2.57 6.80
C GLY A 339 21.19 -2.17 5.95
N GLY A 340 21.32 -2.83 4.79
CA GLY A 340 22.36 -2.55 3.79
C GLY A 340 22.02 -1.38 2.86
N HIS A 341 22.77 -1.19 1.78
CA HIS A 341 22.57 -0.04 0.87
C HIS A 341 21.52 -0.28 -0.23
N LEU A 342 21.51 -1.48 -0.80
CA LEU A 342 20.64 -1.84 -1.92
C LEU A 342 19.35 -2.49 -1.42
N LYS A 343 18.21 -2.13 -2.01
CA LYS A 343 16.88 -2.65 -1.65
C LYS A 343 16.62 -2.61 -0.14
N ASN A 344 17.07 -1.55 0.51
CA ASN A 344 17.06 -1.36 1.95
C ASN A 344 15.66 -1.52 2.56
N THR A 345 15.66 -2.08 3.77
CA THR A 345 14.60 -2.05 4.77
C THR A 345 15.25 -1.85 6.13
N ILE A 346 14.54 -1.22 7.07
CA ILE A 346 14.93 -1.21 8.48
C ILE A 346 14.15 -2.28 9.26
N ALA A 347 14.61 -2.63 10.45
CA ALA A 347 13.89 -3.52 11.34
C ALA A 347 13.93 -3.06 12.80
N ALA A 348 12.79 -3.10 13.48
CA ALA A 348 12.67 -2.89 14.92
C ALA A 348 12.59 -4.24 15.62
N GLY A 349 13.51 -4.50 16.54
CA GLY A 349 13.46 -5.63 17.47
C GLY A 349 12.82 -5.19 18.78
N LYS A 350 11.72 -5.83 19.20
CA LYS A 350 11.04 -5.53 20.47
C LYS A 350 10.40 -6.79 21.04
N LYS A 351 10.71 -7.13 22.29
CA LYS A 351 10.33 -8.42 22.91
C LYS A 351 10.69 -9.58 21.98
N ASN A 352 9.77 -10.48 21.67
CA ASN A 352 10.00 -11.63 20.80
C ASN A 352 9.64 -11.37 19.32
N GLN A 353 9.73 -10.12 18.86
CA GLN A 353 9.31 -9.73 17.51
C GLN A 353 10.41 -8.93 16.79
N ILE A 354 10.58 -9.21 15.50
CA ILE A 354 11.30 -8.37 14.54
C ILE A 354 10.28 -7.82 13.56
N ILE A 355 10.11 -6.51 13.56
CA ILE A 355 9.16 -5.80 12.70
C ILE A 355 9.95 -5.13 11.59
N LEU A 356 9.81 -5.63 10.36
CA LEU A 356 10.45 -5.04 9.19
C LEU A 356 9.62 -3.89 8.63
N SER A 357 10.30 -2.84 8.20
CA SER A 357 9.68 -1.81 7.36
C SER A 357 9.28 -2.38 6.00
N GLN A 358 8.44 -1.62 5.32
CA GLN A 358 8.31 -1.72 3.89
C GLN A 358 9.66 -1.47 3.20
N HIS A 359 9.76 -1.92 1.96
CA HIS A 359 10.85 -1.59 1.06
C HIS A 359 11.06 -0.07 0.95
N ILE A 360 12.27 0.40 1.29
CA ILE A 360 12.67 1.81 1.17
C ILE A 360 13.29 2.07 -0.20
N GLY A 361 14.05 1.10 -0.72
CA GLY A 361 14.74 1.21 -2.02
C GLY A 361 16.25 1.26 -1.86
N ASN A 362 16.95 1.76 -2.87
CA ASN A 362 18.39 1.97 -2.75
C ASN A 362 18.66 3.34 -2.13
N LEU A 363 19.70 3.45 -1.31
CA LEU A 363 20.09 4.71 -0.66
C LEU A 363 21.01 5.57 -1.55
N ASP A 364 20.66 5.72 -2.83
CA ASP A 364 21.49 6.35 -3.85
C ASP A 364 21.23 7.86 -4.02
N THR A 365 20.13 8.37 -3.46
CA THR A 365 19.72 9.79 -3.60
C THR A 365 19.40 10.44 -2.26
N VAL A 366 19.43 11.77 -2.20
CA VAL A 366 19.06 12.53 -0.99
C VAL A 366 17.64 12.20 -0.53
N GLU A 367 16.71 12.04 -1.47
CA GLU A 367 15.32 11.67 -1.21
C GLU A 367 15.23 10.27 -0.58
N SER A 368 16.00 9.31 -1.09
CA SER A 368 16.04 7.95 -0.53
C SER A 368 16.62 7.90 0.88
N VAL A 369 17.63 8.71 1.17
CA VAL A 369 18.22 8.85 2.50
C VAL A 369 17.24 9.52 3.46
N ARG A 370 16.53 10.57 3.03
CA ARG A 370 15.46 11.19 3.83
C ARG A 370 14.33 10.22 4.11
N ALA A 371 13.93 9.39 3.14
CA ALA A 371 12.92 8.36 3.35
C ALA A 371 13.38 7.29 4.36
N HIS A 372 14.66 6.90 4.33
CA HIS A 372 15.25 6.00 5.32
C HIS A 372 15.22 6.58 6.73
N GLN A 373 15.63 7.85 6.89
CA GLN A 373 15.60 8.55 8.17
C GLN A 373 14.17 8.68 8.71
N ARG A 374 13.21 9.08 7.87
CA ARG A 374 11.79 9.13 8.25
C ARG A 374 11.28 7.77 8.69
N ALA A 375 11.54 6.71 7.91
CA ALA A 375 11.11 5.36 8.28
C ALA A 375 11.64 4.94 9.66
N LYS A 376 12.88 5.29 9.98
CA LYS A 376 13.48 5.01 11.29
C LYS A 376 12.75 5.73 12.42
N GLU A 377 12.58 7.04 12.30
CA GLU A 377 11.90 7.83 13.34
C GLU A 377 10.43 7.45 13.48
N ASP A 378 9.76 7.16 12.36
CA ASP A 378 8.40 6.64 12.34
C ASP A 378 8.31 5.30 13.08
N PHE A 379 9.22 4.37 12.83
CA PHE A 379 9.23 3.07 13.51
C PHE A 379 9.53 3.22 15.00
N LYS A 380 10.43 4.12 15.38
CA LYS A 380 10.68 4.44 16.80
C LYS A 380 9.41 4.97 17.48
N LYS A 381 8.73 5.94 16.86
CA LYS A 381 7.49 6.54 17.38
C LYS A 381 6.36 5.52 17.44
N LEU A 382 6.08 4.84 16.32
CA LEU A 382 4.92 3.97 16.16
C LEU A 382 4.96 2.77 17.11
N TYR A 383 6.14 2.18 17.31
CA TYR A 383 6.31 1.03 18.20
C TYR A 383 6.81 1.40 19.60
N GLY A 384 6.98 2.69 19.89
CA GLY A 384 7.56 3.17 21.15
C GLY A 384 8.91 2.51 21.45
N LEU A 385 9.75 2.38 20.43
CA LEU A 385 11.05 1.73 20.51
C LEU A 385 12.07 2.70 21.11
N LYS A 386 12.83 2.25 22.11
CA LYS A 386 13.99 2.96 22.65
C LYS A 386 15.22 2.07 22.45
N PRO A 387 15.86 2.11 21.26
CA PRO A 387 16.89 1.15 20.92
C PRO A 387 18.05 1.20 21.91
N ALA A 388 18.30 0.09 22.61
CA ALA A 388 19.53 -0.13 23.37
C ALA A 388 20.69 -0.53 22.46
N LYS A 389 20.38 -0.95 21.22
CA LYS A 389 21.36 -1.35 20.21
C LYS A 389 20.93 -0.91 18.82
N VAL A 390 21.89 -0.39 18.06
CA VAL A 390 21.74 -0.13 16.62
C VAL A 390 22.61 -1.11 15.83
N VAL A 391 22.00 -1.88 14.93
CA VAL A 391 22.66 -2.89 14.10
C VAL A 391 22.88 -2.33 12.71
N VAL A 392 24.13 -2.34 12.27
CA VAL A 392 24.57 -1.81 10.98
C VAL A 392 25.24 -2.91 10.16
N ASP A 393 25.30 -2.71 8.84
CA ASP A 393 26.18 -3.50 7.98
C ASP A 393 27.65 -3.15 8.28
N ASP A 394 28.57 -4.10 8.07
CA ASP A 394 30.00 -3.87 8.30
C ASP A 394 30.63 -3.02 7.18
N HIS A 395 29.97 -2.93 6.02
CA HIS A 395 30.48 -2.17 4.88
C HIS A 395 30.62 -0.67 5.21
N PRO A 396 31.83 -0.10 5.20
CA PRO A 396 32.08 1.23 5.73
C PRO A 396 31.42 2.36 4.93
N ASP A 397 31.28 2.16 3.62
CA ASP A 397 30.70 3.15 2.71
C ASP A 397 29.18 3.12 2.60
N TYR A 398 28.50 2.20 3.29
CA TYR A 398 27.04 2.18 3.24
C TYR A 398 26.46 3.40 3.93
N VAL A 399 25.58 4.09 3.21
CA VAL A 399 24.95 5.32 3.72
C VAL A 399 24.13 5.01 4.98
N SER A 400 23.45 3.86 5.03
CA SER A 400 22.72 3.40 6.22
C SER A 400 23.62 3.34 7.47
N ARG A 401 24.84 2.81 7.32
CA ARG A 401 25.85 2.74 8.40
C ARG A 401 26.36 4.12 8.78
N GLN A 402 26.77 4.93 7.80
CA GLN A 402 27.31 6.27 8.06
C GLN A 402 26.32 7.17 8.81
N PHE A 403 25.02 7.06 8.50
CA PHE A 403 23.99 7.81 9.22
C PHE A 403 23.73 7.24 10.62
N ALA A 404 23.71 5.92 10.78
CA ALA A 404 23.56 5.31 12.10
C ALA A 404 24.67 5.72 13.08
N LEU A 405 25.92 5.79 12.63
CA LEU A 405 27.07 6.16 13.47
C LEU A 405 27.16 7.65 13.81
N LYS A 406 26.43 8.52 13.08
CA LYS A 406 26.42 9.97 13.34
C LYS A 406 25.38 10.39 14.37
N GLU A 407 24.50 9.48 14.77
CA GLU A 407 23.47 9.79 15.76
C GLU A 407 24.04 9.72 17.17
N PRO A 408 23.76 10.70 18.04
CA PRO A 408 24.31 10.78 19.39
C PRO A 408 23.82 9.67 20.36
N GLU A 409 23.05 8.70 19.87
CA GLU A 409 22.50 7.56 20.64
C GLU A 409 23.15 6.20 20.31
N ALA A 410 24.26 6.19 19.55
CA ALA A 410 25.00 4.97 19.21
C ALA A 410 26.21 4.73 20.12
#